data_AF-A0A7I4XSD0-F1
#
_entry.id   AF-A0A7I4XSD0-F1
#
_cell.length_a   1.000
_cell.length_b   1.000
_cell.length_c   1.000
_cell.angle_alpha   90.00
_cell.angle_beta   90.00
_cell.angle_gamma   90.00
#
_symmetry.space_group_name_H-M   'P 1'
#
loop_
_entity.id
_entity.type
_entity.pdbx_description
1 polymer ?
#
loop_
_entity_poly.entity_id
_entity_poly.type
_entity_poly.pdbx_seq_one_letter_code
_entity_poly.pdbx_strand_id
1 'polypeptide(L)' 'MRDELWLAIDAEIQPNDCRIYSFKSNYIDDPFSEDGCLWCLNFFFHNKSLKR' A
#
# COMPACT_ATOMS: atom_id res chain seq x y z
N MET A 1 -5.39 6.79 16.79
CA MET A 1 -5.63 6.82 15.33
C MET A 1 -4.39 6.56 14.48
N ARG A 2 -3.37 7.44 14.42
CA ARG A 2 -2.18 7.18 13.58
C ARG A 2 -1.37 5.99 14.08
N ASP A 3 -1.23 5.87 15.39
CA ASP A 3 -0.44 4.79 16.01
C ASP A 3 -1.16 3.44 15.94
N GLU A 4 -2.49 3.42 16.11
CA GLU A 4 -3.30 2.19 15.98
C GLU A 4 -3.21 1.60 14.57
N LEU A 5 -3.21 2.45 13.54
CA LEU A 5 -3.00 2.01 12.16
C LEU A 5 -1.63 1.33 12.01
N TRP A 6 -0.57 1.96 12.48
CA TRP A 6 0.78 1.40 12.37
C TRP A 6 0.96 0.14 13.21
N LEU A 7 0.36 0.07 14.40
CA LEU A 7 0.35 -1.13 15.24
C LEU A 7 -0.33 -2.30 14.53
N ALA A 8 -1.47 -2.06 13.88
CA ALA A 8 -2.16 -3.11 13.11
C ALA A 8 -1.34 -3.58 11.90
N ILE A 9 -0.70 -2.66 11.17
CA ILE A 9 0.16 -2.99 10.04
C ILE A 9 1.39 -3.78 10.50
N ASP A 10 2.03 -3.34 11.58
CA ASP A 10 3.23 -3.99 12.12
C ASP A 10 2.97 -5.43 12.56
N ALA A 11 1.83 -5.65 13.23
CA ALA A 11 1.39 -6.97 13.66
C ALA A 11 1.14 -7.95 12.50
N GLU A 12 0.71 -7.47 11.33
CA GLU A 12 0.27 -8.33 10.22
C GLU A 12 1.34 -8.61 9.16
N ILE A 13 2.20 -7.64 8.85
CA ILE A 13 3.13 -7.74 7.71
C ILE A 13 4.59 -7.46 8.06
N GLN A 14 4.89 -6.96 9.27
CA GLN A 14 6.26 -6.60 9.68
C GLN A 14 6.92 -5.67 8.62
N PRO A 15 6.45 -4.43 8.46
CA PRO A 15 6.83 -3.55 7.34
C PRO A 15 8.34 -3.31 7.20
N ASN A 16 9.13 -3.46 8.27
CA ASN A 16 10.60 -3.39 8.21
C ASN A 16 11.24 -4.55 7.40
N ASP A 17 10.55 -5.69 7.28
CA ASP A 17 10.96 -6.86 6.50
C ASP A 17 10.29 -6.91 5.11
N CYS A 18 9.46 -5.90 4.78
CA CYS A 18 8.78 -5.80 3.50
C CYS A 18 9.64 -5.12 2.43
N ARG A 19 9.43 -5.55 1.18
CA ARG A 19 9.75 -4.70 0.03
C ARG A 19 8.55 -3.82 -0.29
N ILE A 20 8.80 -2.52 -0.44
CA ILE A 20 7.77 -1.52 -0.69
C ILE A 20 7.80 -1.15 -2.17
N TYR A 21 6.63 -1.19 -2.80
CA TYR A 21 6.43 -0.79 -4.19
C TYR A 21 5.37 0.31 -4.25
N SER A 22 5.52 1.21 -5.22
CA SER A 22 4.49 2.19 -5.56
C SER A 22 3.92 1.87 -6.94
N PHE A 23 2.61 1.81 -7.04
CA PHE A 23 1.93 1.76 -8.34
C PHE A 23 1.55 3.17 -8.77
N LYS A 24 2.01 3.55 -9.96
CA LYS A 24 1.64 4.79 -10.61
C LYS A 24 0.97 4.43 -11.92
N SER A 25 -0.35 4.65 -12.00
CA SER A 25 -1.08 4.43 -13.23
C SER A 25 -0.80 5.52 -14.25
N ASN A 26 -0.95 5.17 -15.53
CA ASN A 26 -0.99 6.10 -16.64
C ASN A 26 -2.41 6.66 -16.89
N TYR A 27 -3.32 6.55 -15.91
CA TYR A 27 -4.68 7.10 -15.85
C TYR A 27 -5.72 6.50 -16.82
N ILE A 28 -5.31 5.97 -17.98
CA ILE A 28 -6.26 5.51 -19.02
C ILE A 28 -7.01 4.23 -18.61
N ASP A 29 -6.44 3.41 -17.73
CA ASP A 29 -7.02 2.13 -17.28
C ASP A 29 -6.71 1.87 -15.79
N ASP A 30 -6.72 2.90 -14.93
CA ASP A 30 -6.45 2.71 -13.49
C ASP A 30 -7.67 2.13 -12.75
N PRO A 31 -7.66 0.87 -12.27
CA PRO A 31 -8.75 0.36 -11.45
C PRO A 31 -8.75 0.94 -10.03
N PHE A 32 -7.70 1.68 -9.63
CA PHE A 32 -7.52 2.24 -8.30
C PHE A 32 -7.78 3.75 -8.23
N SER A 33 -8.15 4.38 -9.34
CA SER A 33 -8.49 5.81 -9.38
C SER A 33 -9.95 6.00 -9.82
N GLU A 34 -10.67 6.85 -9.10
CA GLU A 34 -12.06 7.23 -9.41
C GLU A 34 -12.11 8.58 -10.15
N ASP A 35 -13.19 8.80 -10.90
CA ASP A 35 -13.46 10.09 -11.56
C ASP A 35 -13.49 11.23 -10.53
N GLY A 36 -12.60 12.20 -10.71
CA GLY A 36 -12.45 13.34 -9.79
C GLY A 36 -11.45 13.14 -8.65
N CYS A 37 -10.72 12.01 -8.57
CA CYS A 37 -9.60 11.85 -7.62
C CYS A 37 -8.51 12.90 -7.90
N LEU A 38 -8.24 13.78 -6.92
CA LEU A 38 -7.15 14.77 -7.01
C LEU A 38 -5.77 14.13 -6.83
N TRP A 39 -5.68 13.15 -5.94
CA TRP A 39 -4.46 12.41 -5.66
C TRP A 39 -4.82 11.03 -5.12
N CYS A 40 -4.15 10.02 -5.65
CA CYS A 40 -4.34 8.63 -5.27
C CYS A 40 -2.92 8.04 -5.07
N LEU A 41 -2.66 7.42 -3.91
CA LEU A 41 -1.36 6.89 -3.51
C LEU A 41 -1.48 5.39 -3.25
N ASN A 42 -0.96 4.58 -4.17
CA ASN A 42 -1.05 3.12 -4.09
C ASN A 42 0.32 2.52 -3.73
N PHE A 43 0.42 2.00 -2.50
CA PHE A 43 1.63 1.32 -2.00
C PHE A 43 1.34 -0.15 -1.70
N PHE A 44 2.28 -1.00 -2.08
CA PHE A 44 2.24 -2.43 -1.81
C PHE A 44 3.44 -2.82 -0.96
N PHE A 45 3.19 -3.48 0.16
CA PHE A 45 4.20 -4.02 1.04
C PHE A 45 4.18 -5.54 0.87
N HIS A 46 5.30 -6.12 0.44
CA HIS A 46 5.41 -7.56 0.25
C HIS A 46 6.50 -8.14 1.15
N ASN A 47 6.07 -8.92 2.14
CA ASN A 47 6.90 -9.72 3.01
C ASN A 47 7.09 -11.11 2.40
N LYS A 48 8.28 -11.34 1.84
CA LYS A 48 8.59 -12.61 1.15
C LYS A 48 8.55 -13.82 2.09
N SER A 49 8.91 -13.62 3.36
CA SER A 49 8.94 -14.69 4.37
C SER A 49 7.53 -15.13 4.77
N LEU A 50 6.62 -14.17 4.90
CA LEU A 50 5.20 -14.42 5.24
C LEU A 50 4.34 -14.78 4.02
N LYS A 51 4.85 -14.55 2.80
CA LYS A 51 4.08 -14.64 1.53
C LYS A 51 2.83 -13.76 1.57
N ARG A 52 2.99 -12.55 2.10
CA ARG A 52 1.93 -11.58 2.36
C ARG A 52 2.33 -10.22 1.83
#